data_AF-A0A5C4N2A7-F1
#
_entry.id   AF-A0A5C4N2A7-F1
#
_cell.length_a   1.000
_cell.length_b   1.000
_cell.length_c   1.000
_cell.angle_alpha   90.00
_cell.angle_beta   90.00
_cell.angle_gamma   90.00
#
_symmetry.space_group_name_H-M   'P 1'
#
loop_
_entity.id
_entity.type
_entity.pdbx_description
1 polymer ?
#
loop_
_entity_poly.entity_id
_entity_poly.type
_entity_poly.pdbx_seq_one_letter_code
_entity_poly.pdbx_strand_id
1 'polypeptide(L)'
;MRAYRRDLLAAVNRAAIDPDAWQGVMDSLAASLPGLKPGLVGYDAALHRNRPGVQANYDPDFVQSYAAHYGAQFQGLDAWTSLPVGYVAHSFEIIAEADLLATELYNDWLRPQGDLRHAAMTVLSRGPGQFFLFTAQLELHVAERRMAGLLQETRDLVPQMMHALDMNRMLLGLRLDAVLLRQGVEPQDAGVLLLSDEGIILHANARAEAMLAEGDLLRHDWSGRLAFVAASPTARLRAALRGQARTRDLTFQLERSQGGHEVRLARVTDETLGQLALPAFLRAWSPALLVVVRPAHRLTDEARPLMARLGLSRSEAEVTLALAKGATLAEIAEGRGVARVTVRDQIRAAMGKASVHRQVDLVRLVLELRRTDRT
;
A
#
# COMPACT_ATOMS: atom_id res chain seq x y z
N MET A 1 9.16 32.29 17.13
CA MET A 1 9.93 31.16 16.55
C MET A 1 9.75 29.84 17.33
N ARG A 2 9.98 29.76 18.66
CA ARG A 2 9.81 28.49 19.43
C ARG A 2 8.37 27.98 19.53
N ALA A 3 7.37 28.85 19.67
CA ALA A 3 5.96 28.45 19.73
C ALA A 3 5.48 27.85 18.40
N TYR A 4 5.70 28.57 17.30
CA TYR A 4 5.40 28.10 15.94
C TYR A 4 6.00 26.71 15.62
N ARG A 5 7.30 26.50 15.90
CA ARG A 5 7.96 25.21 15.65
C ARG A 5 7.28 24.07 16.42
N ARG A 6 6.84 24.32 17.65
CA ARG A 6 6.11 23.34 18.47
C ARG A 6 4.73 23.05 17.90
N ASP A 7 4.02 24.06 17.41
CA ASP A 7 2.68 23.89 16.83
C ASP A 7 2.74 23.11 15.51
N LEU A 8 3.75 23.39 14.66
CA LEU A 8 4.01 22.65 13.43
C LEU A 8 4.37 21.17 13.72
N LEU A 9 5.23 20.91 14.70
CA LEU A 9 5.56 19.55 15.12
C LEU A 9 4.33 18.81 15.66
N ALA A 10 3.47 19.50 16.42
CA ALA A 10 2.22 18.92 16.88
C ALA A 10 1.27 18.59 15.71
N ALA A 11 1.23 19.43 14.68
CA ALA A 11 0.47 19.16 13.45
C ALA A 11 1.01 17.93 12.71
N VAL A 12 2.33 17.81 12.54
CA VAL A 12 2.96 16.62 11.93
C VAL A 12 2.69 15.36 12.75
N ASN A 13 2.79 15.42 14.07
CA ASN A 13 2.48 14.29 14.95
C ASN A 13 1.00 13.88 14.87
N ARG A 14 0.08 14.84 14.71
CA ARG A 14 -1.33 14.53 14.46
C ARG A 14 -1.50 13.84 13.12
N ALA A 15 -0.87 14.37 12.06
CA ALA A 15 -0.89 13.78 10.73
C ALA A 15 -0.30 12.36 10.68
N ALA A 16 0.61 12.02 11.59
CA ALA A 16 1.18 10.68 11.72
C ALA A 16 0.15 9.60 12.12
N ILE A 17 -0.93 9.99 12.82
CA ILE A 17 -1.96 9.09 13.34
C ILE A 17 -3.28 9.25 12.57
N ASP A 18 -3.61 10.48 12.21
CA ASP A 18 -4.78 10.89 11.43
C ASP A 18 -4.35 11.39 10.05
N PRO A 19 -4.44 10.57 9.01
CA PRO A 19 -3.94 10.94 7.68
C PRO A 19 -4.73 12.06 6.99
N ASP A 20 -5.91 12.43 7.48
CA ASP A 20 -6.64 13.59 6.97
C ASP A 20 -6.08 14.93 7.53
N ALA A 21 -5.25 14.87 8.58
CA ALA A 21 -4.67 16.06 9.21
C ALA A 21 -3.48 16.67 8.45
N TRP A 22 -3.02 16.07 7.35
CA TRP A 22 -1.94 16.60 6.52
C TRP A 22 -2.25 17.98 5.93
N GLN A 23 -3.51 18.30 5.65
CA GLN A 23 -3.90 19.65 5.21
C GLN A 23 -3.55 20.70 6.27
N GLY A 24 -3.80 20.42 7.55
CA GLY A 24 -3.46 21.32 8.65
C GLY A 24 -1.94 21.56 8.80
N VAL A 25 -1.10 20.60 8.37
CA VAL A 25 0.35 20.80 8.29
C VAL A 25 0.70 21.83 7.22
N MET A 26 0.11 21.70 6.03
CA MET A 26 0.33 22.65 4.92
C MET A 26 -0.18 24.05 5.29
N ASP A 27 -1.36 24.15 5.91
CA ASP A 27 -1.94 25.41 6.36
C ASP A 27 -1.05 26.09 7.43
N SER A 28 -0.50 25.30 8.36
CA SER A 28 0.40 25.81 9.41
C SER A 28 1.72 26.34 8.81
N LEU A 29 2.29 25.63 7.84
CA LEU A 29 3.46 26.09 7.11
C LEU A 29 3.17 27.39 6.36
N ALA A 30 2.09 27.41 5.58
CA ALA A 30 1.62 28.56 4.81
C ALA A 30 1.40 29.82 5.67
N ALA A 31 0.86 29.66 6.87
CA ALA A 31 0.63 30.77 7.80
C ALA A 31 1.92 31.33 8.44
N SER A 32 3.01 30.56 8.40
CA SER A 32 4.26 30.93 9.08
C SER A 32 5.10 31.97 8.35
N LEU A 33 4.94 32.03 7.03
CA LEU A 33 5.72 32.85 6.14
C LEU A 33 4.82 33.31 4.99
N PRO A 34 4.36 34.57 4.99
CA PRO A 34 3.62 35.13 3.87
C PRO A 34 4.40 34.95 2.55
N GLY A 35 3.71 34.51 1.50
CA GLY A 35 4.30 34.16 0.22
C GLY A 35 4.83 32.72 0.12
N LEU A 36 4.70 31.90 1.16
CA LEU A 36 4.99 30.45 1.11
C LEU A 36 3.76 29.67 0.62
N LYS A 37 4.01 28.77 -0.33
CA LYS A 37 3.03 27.85 -0.92
C LYS A 37 3.54 26.41 -0.79
N PRO A 38 3.19 25.71 0.30
CA PRO A 38 3.62 24.34 0.53
C PRO A 38 2.68 23.32 -0.09
N GLY A 39 3.21 22.16 -0.45
CA GLY A 39 2.42 21.04 -0.98
C GLY A 39 3.06 19.67 -0.72
N LEU A 40 2.19 18.67 -0.59
CA LEU A 40 2.53 17.26 -0.67
C LEU A 40 1.93 16.69 -1.95
N VAL A 41 2.80 16.13 -2.79
CA VAL A 41 2.45 15.74 -4.16
C VAL A 41 2.91 14.31 -4.40
N GLY A 42 2.01 13.47 -4.92
CA GLY A 42 2.41 12.19 -5.50
C GLY A 42 2.94 12.41 -6.91
N TYR A 43 3.96 11.66 -7.32
CA TYR A 43 4.50 11.74 -8.68
C TYR A 43 4.43 10.38 -9.36
N ASP A 44 3.75 10.33 -10.51
CA ASP A 44 3.61 9.16 -11.38
C ASP A 44 4.75 9.13 -12.39
N ALA A 45 5.72 8.25 -12.14
CA ALA A 45 6.90 8.12 -12.99
C ALA A 45 6.57 7.60 -14.39
N ALA A 46 5.46 6.88 -14.55
CA ALA A 46 5.02 6.31 -15.82
C ALA A 46 4.41 7.37 -16.73
N LEU A 47 3.50 8.15 -16.15
CA LEU A 47 2.71 9.15 -16.86
C LEU A 47 3.35 10.54 -16.80
N HIS A 48 4.53 10.63 -16.19
CA HIS A 48 5.30 11.86 -16.04
C HIS A 48 4.47 13.00 -15.42
N ARG A 49 3.58 12.65 -14.48
CA ARG A 49 2.60 13.60 -13.95
C ARG A 49 2.52 13.66 -12.44
N ASN A 50 2.27 14.85 -11.94
CA ASN A 50 1.90 15.07 -10.55
C ASN A 50 0.46 14.62 -10.27
N ARG A 51 0.28 14.04 -9.08
CA ARG A 51 -0.98 13.70 -8.43
C ARG A 51 -1.11 14.61 -7.21
N PRO A 52 -1.88 15.71 -7.30
CA PRO A 52 -2.02 16.66 -6.20
C PRO A 52 -2.56 15.96 -4.95
N GLY A 53 -1.83 16.09 -3.83
CA GLY A 53 -2.25 15.58 -2.53
C GLY A 53 -2.92 16.69 -1.71
N VAL A 54 -2.14 17.33 -0.84
CA VAL A 54 -2.57 18.48 -0.03
C VAL A 54 -1.67 19.67 -0.31
N GLN A 55 -2.22 20.88 -0.26
CA GLN A 55 -1.47 22.10 -0.58
C GLN A 55 -2.15 23.33 0.05
N ALA A 56 -1.41 24.42 0.20
CA ALA A 56 -1.94 25.67 0.76
C ALA A 56 -1.44 26.90 -0.02
N ASN A 57 -2.23 28.00 0.05
CA ASN A 57 -1.96 29.28 -0.61
C ASN A 57 -1.86 29.26 -2.14
N TYR A 58 -2.39 28.23 -2.80
CA TYR A 58 -2.61 28.23 -4.25
C TYR A 58 -4.04 28.68 -4.56
N ASP A 59 -4.19 29.44 -5.63
CA ASP A 59 -5.51 29.80 -6.15
C ASP A 59 -6.21 28.54 -6.72
N PRO A 60 -7.47 28.24 -6.33
CA PRO A 60 -8.19 27.06 -6.79
C PRO A 60 -8.23 26.87 -8.32
N ASP A 61 -8.32 27.95 -9.10
CA ASP A 61 -8.38 27.88 -10.55
C ASP A 61 -7.01 27.42 -11.12
N PHE A 62 -5.92 27.85 -10.49
CA PHE A 62 -4.59 27.37 -10.81
C PHE A 62 -4.40 25.90 -10.40
N VAL A 63 -4.94 25.47 -9.25
CA VAL A 63 -4.90 24.05 -8.85
C VAL A 63 -5.59 23.16 -9.90
N GLN A 64 -6.77 23.59 -10.36
CA GLN A 64 -7.55 22.84 -11.35
C GLN A 64 -6.85 22.77 -12.70
N SER A 65 -6.33 23.89 -13.20
CA SER A 65 -5.61 23.94 -14.48
C SER A 65 -4.30 23.14 -14.43
N TYR A 66 -3.63 23.09 -13.26
CA TYR A 66 -2.47 22.24 -13.06
C TYR A 66 -2.79 20.76 -13.25
N ALA A 67 -3.85 20.28 -12.60
CA ALA A 67 -4.27 18.89 -12.72
C ALA A 67 -4.71 18.51 -14.15
N ALA A 68 -5.28 19.47 -14.88
CA ALA A 68 -5.78 19.24 -16.24
C ALA A 68 -4.70 19.25 -17.32
N HIS A 69 -3.65 20.09 -17.18
CA HIS A 69 -2.71 20.38 -18.27
C HIS A 69 -1.25 20.39 -17.83
N TYR A 70 -0.88 21.26 -16.89
CA TYR A 70 0.54 21.50 -16.56
C TYR A 70 1.20 20.38 -15.75
N GLY A 71 0.42 19.58 -15.03
CA GLY A 71 0.91 18.51 -14.16
C GLY A 71 1.67 17.42 -14.90
N ALA A 72 1.42 17.22 -16.21
CA ALA A 72 2.08 16.25 -17.08
C ALA A 72 3.30 16.82 -17.84
N GLN A 73 3.54 18.12 -17.76
CA GLN A 73 4.56 18.82 -18.55
C GLN A 73 5.87 19.06 -17.80
N PHE A 74 6.00 18.69 -16.53
CA PHE A 74 7.20 18.97 -15.75
C PHE A 74 8.41 18.18 -16.27
N GLN A 75 9.26 18.85 -17.06
CA GLN A 75 10.53 18.35 -17.55
C GLN A 75 11.59 18.43 -16.43
N GLY A 76 11.72 17.37 -15.64
CA GLY A 76 12.73 17.26 -14.57
C GLY A 76 12.82 15.87 -13.92
N LEU A 77 12.33 14.84 -14.62
CA LEU A 77 12.22 13.47 -14.13
C LEU A 77 13.53 12.83 -13.71
N ASP A 78 14.58 13.06 -14.48
CA ASP A 78 15.89 12.47 -14.21
C ASP A 78 16.48 13.02 -12.91
N ALA A 79 16.17 14.27 -12.57
CA ALA A 79 16.59 14.87 -11.31
C ALA A 79 15.81 14.30 -10.12
N TRP A 80 14.48 14.11 -10.21
CA TRP A 80 13.71 13.47 -9.13
C TRP A 80 14.12 12.03 -8.90
N THR A 81 14.40 11.29 -9.98
CA THR A 81 14.79 9.89 -9.88
C THR A 81 16.18 9.72 -9.24
N SER A 82 17.08 10.69 -9.39
CA SER A 82 18.42 10.68 -8.79
C SER A 82 18.51 11.33 -7.40
N LEU A 83 17.52 12.15 -7.00
CA LEU A 83 17.54 12.81 -5.69
C LEU A 83 17.39 11.78 -4.54
N PRO A 84 18.33 11.77 -3.56
CA PRO A 84 18.20 10.92 -2.39
C PRO A 84 16.94 11.24 -1.58
N VAL A 85 16.30 10.20 -1.03
CA VAL A 85 15.16 10.38 -0.12
C VAL A 85 15.60 11.20 1.10
N GLY A 86 14.82 12.22 1.45
CA GLY A 86 15.08 13.13 2.56
C GLY A 86 16.08 14.26 2.26
N TYR A 87 16.73 14.25 1.08
CA TYR A 87 17.57 15.39 0.67
C TYR A 87 16.68 16.58 0.31
N VAL A 88 17.03 17.76 0.82
CA VAL A 88 16.31 19.01 0.54
C VAL A 88 17.11 19.81 -0.47
N ALA A 89 16.56 19.89 -1.67
CA ALA A 89 17.11 20.59 -2.80
C ALA A 89 16.43 21.96 -2.99
N HIS A 90 17.19 22.92 -3.49
CA HIS A 90 16.61 24.08 -4.16
C HIS A 90 16.04 23.67 -5.53
N SER A 91 14.98 24.33 -6.02
CA SER A 91 14.41 24.07 -7.35
C SER A 91 15.46 24.06 -8.47
N PHE A 92 16.44 24.96 -8.40
CA PHE A 92 17.53 25.05 -9.37
C PHE A 92 18.57 23.92 -9.35
N GLU A 93 18.54 23.05 -8.34
CA GLU A 93 19.31 21.78 -8.37
C GLU A 93 18.58 20.71 -9.20
N ILE A 94 17.29 20.92 -9.49
CA ILE A 94 16.43 19.97 -10.21
C ILE A 94 16.25 20.38 -11.68
N ILE A 95 16.04 21.67 -11.91
CA ILE A 95 15.95 22.28 -13.24
C ILE A 95 16.70 23.60 -13.22
N ALA A 96 17.66 23.81 -14.13
CA ALA A 96 18.39 25.06 -14.18
C ALA A 96 17.44 26.25 -14.38
N GLU A 97 17.72 27.39 -13.75
CA GLU A 97 16.80 28.54 -13.78
C GLU A 97 16.44 28.95 -15.21
N ALA A 98 17.43 29.05 -16.10
CA ALA A 98 17.21 29.43 -17.50
C ALA A 98 16.25 28.47 -18.22
N ASP A 99 16.36 27.17 -17.96
CA ASP A 99 15.49 26.17 -18.57
C ASP A 99 14.07 26.25 -18.01
N LEU A 100 13.94 26.45 -16.69
CA LEU A 100 12.63 26.67 -16.05
C LEU A 100 11.93 27.89 -16.66
N LEU A 101 12.63 29.01 -16.78
CA LEU A 101 12.07 30.26 -17.33
C LEU A 101 11.59 30.12 -18.78
N ALA A 102 12.13 29.15 -19.53
CA ALA A 102 11.74 28.86 -20.91
C ALA A 102 10.50 27.95 -21.01
N THR A 103 10.01 27.38 -19.91
CA THR A 103 8.86 26.45 -19.93
C THR A 103 7.51 27.15 -20.00
N GLU A 104 6.52 26.48 -20.60
CA GLU A 104 5.10 26.87 -20.54
C GLU A 104 4.61 26.90 -19.08
N LEU A 105 4.95 25.87 -18.30
CA LEU A 105 4.64 25.78 -16.88
C LEU A 105 5.08 27.04 -16.11
N TYR A 106 6.29 27.55 -16.36
CA TYR A 106 6.73 28.76 -15.68
C TYR A 106 5.91 29.98 -16.12
N ASN A 107 5.83 30.23 -17.42
CA ASN A 107 5.27 31.47 -17.95
C ASN A 107 3.78 31.60 -17.66
N ASP A 108 3.03 30.50 -17.76
CA ASP A 108 1.58 30.53 -17.69
C ASP A 108 1.04 30.10 -16.32
N TRP A 109 1.81 29.31 -15.55
CA TRP A 109 1.36 28.79 -14.25
C TRP A 109 2.15 29.34 -13.07
N LEU A 110 3.48 29.23 -13.02
CA LEU A 110 4.26 29.66 -11.83
C LEU A 110 4.39 31.18 -11.72
N ARG A 111 4.53 31.88 -12.86
CA ARG A 111 4.78 33.32 -12.91
C ARG A 111 3.58 34.16 -12.43
N PRO A 112 2.33 33.91 -12.87
CA PRO A 112 1.19 34.71 -12.43
C PRO A 112 0.89 34.59 -10.94
N GLN A 113 1.37 33.52 -10.29
CA GLN A 113 1.12 33.21 -8.89
C GLN A 113 2.20 33.76 -7.94
N GLY A 114 2.85 34.87 -8.31
CA GLY A 114 3.91 35.50 -7.51
C GLY A 114 5.32 35.05 -7.88
N ASP A 115 5.51 34.54 -9.10
CA ASP A 115 6.82 34.16 -9.65
C ASP A 115 7.52 33.07 -8.81
N LEU A 116 6.89 31.89 -8.81
CA LEU A 116 7.24 30.72 -7.98
C LEU A 116 8.42 29.91 -8.56
N ARG A 117 9.50 30.56 -8.99
CA ARG A 117 10.70 29.88 -9.51
C ARG A 117 11.59 29.27 -8.42
N HIS A 118 11.37 29.70 -7.18
CA HIS A 118 12.17 29.38 -6.01
C HIS A 118 11.42 28.40 -5.11
N ALA A 119 11.97 27.20 -4.89
CA ALA A 119 11.37 26.24 -3.97
C ALA A 119 12.41 25.46 -3.15
N ALA A 120 12.05 25.09 -1.93
CA ALA A 120 12.66 23.97 -1.22
C ALA A 120 11.86 22.71 -1.56
N MET A 121 12.52 21.66 -2.02
CA MET A 121 11.85 20.44 -2.47
C MET A 121 12.58 19.19 -2.00
N THR A 122 11.83 18.11 -1.79
CA THR A 122 12.40 16.86 -1.31
C THR A 122 11.54 15.66 -1.68
N VAL A 123 12.19 14.53 -1.91
CA VAL A 123 11.52 13.23 -1.99
C VAL A 123 11.37 12.70 -0.56
N LEU A 124 10.16 12.69 -0.02
CA LEU A 124 9.89 12.15 1.32
C LEU A 124 9.87 10.62 1.33
N SER A 125 9.41 10.00 0.25
CA SER A 125 9.51 8.56 0.09
C SER A 125 9.36 8.12 -1.37
N ARG A 126 9.79 6.90 -1.64
CA ARG A 126 9.86 6.31 -2.97
C ARG A 126 9.27 4.90 -2.93
N GLY A 127 8.41 4.60 -3.90
CA GLY A 127 7.87 3.27 -4.14
C GLY A 127 8.04 2.87 -5.62
N PRO A 128 7.58 1.67 -6.00
CA PRO A 128 7.62 1.23 -7.39
C PRO A 128 6.84 2.21 -8.29
N GLY A 129 7.54 2.91 -9.19
CA GLY A 129 6.94 3.86 -10.12
C GLY A 129 6.31 5.13 -9.53
N GLN A 130 6.50 5.37 -8.22
CA GLN A 130 5.88 6.49 -7.52
C GLN A 130 6.84 7.21 -6.55
N PHE A 131 6.76 8.53 -6.52
CA PHE A 131 7.41 9.36 -5.49
C PHE A 131 6.39 10.13 -4.68
N PHE A 132 6.71 10.38 -3.42
CA PHE A 132 5.99 11.31 -2.59
C PHE A 132 6.91 12.49 -2.29
N LEU A 133 6.51 13.65 -2.79
CA LEU A 133 7.30 14.87 -2.79
C LEU A 133 6.72 15.85 -1.78
N PHE A 134 7.59 16.58 -1.11
CA PHE A 134 7.23 17.82 -0.45
C PHE A 134 7.83 18.98 -1.24
N THR A 135 7.02 20.02 -1.43
CA THR A 135 7.42 21.26 -2.10
C THR A 135 7.03 22.44 -1.22
N ALA A 136 7.90 23.43 -1.18
CA ALA A 136 7.70 24.67 -0.46
C ALA A 136 8.16 25.82 -1.38
N GLN A 137 7.21 26.32 -2.19
CA GLN A 137 7.47 27.38 -3.16
C GLN A 137 7.35 28.75 -2.49
N LEU A 138 8.25 29.66 -2.86
CA LEU A 138 8.23 31.04 -2.39
C LEU A 138 7.98 32.00 -3.55
N GLU A 139 7.15 33.00 -3.28
CA GLU A 139 7.02 34.16 -4.15
C GLU A 139 8.36 34.91 -4.22
N LEU A 140 8.71 35.40 -5.42
CA LEU A 140 10.05 35.92 -5.72
C LEU A 140 10.49 37.03 -4.75
N HIS A 141 9.60 37.95 -4.41
CA HIS A 141 9.91 39.07 -3.52
C HIS A 141 10.25 38.64 -2.08
N VAL A 142 9.88 37.41 -1.68
CA VAL A 142 10.22 36.79 -0.39
C VAL A 142 11.48 35.93 -0.52
N ALA A 143 11.59 35.21 -1.64
CA ALA A 143 12.65 34.24 -1.89
C ALA A 143 14.05 34.84 -1.73
N GLU A 144 14.28 36.04 -2.26
CA GLU A 144 15.58 36.76 -2.19
C GLU A 144 16.15 36.85 -0.77
N ARG A 145 15.29 36.94 0.26
CA ARG A 145 15.70 37.12 1.66
C ARG A 145 15.52 35.89 2.52
N ARG A 146 14.64 34.96 2.12
CA ARG A 146 14.16 33.88 2.99
C ARG A 146 14.49 32.48 2.48
N MET A 147 14.91 32.32 1.23
CA MET A 147 15.14 30.98 0.67
C MET A 147 16.15 30.15 1.47
N ALA A 148 17.29 30.73 1.84
CA ALA A 148 18.30 30.01 2.63
C ALA A 148 17.77 29.54 3.99
N GLY A 149 16.93 30.37 4.64
CA GLY A 149 16.24 30.02 5.87
C GLY A 149 15.22 28.89 5.67
N LEU A 150 14.40 28.99 4.62
CA LEU A 150 13.41 27.97 4.28
C LEU A 150 14.06 26.61 3.99
N LEU A 151 15.18 26.58 3.26
CA LEU A 151 15.93 25.35 3.01
C LEU A 151 16.37 24.69 4.32
N GLN A 152 16.91 25.47 5.27
CA GLN A 152 17.33 24.94 6.56
C GLN A 152 16.14 24.47 7.42
N GLU A 153 15.06 25.26 7.49
CA GLU A 153 13.85 24.90 8.22
C GLU A 153 13.20 23.62 7.65
N THR A 154 13.24 23.46 6.32
CA THR A 154 12.76 22.25 5.65
C THR A 154 13.65 21.05 5.99
N ARG A 155 14.99 21.18 5.97
CA ARG A 155 15.90 20.10 6.40
C ARG A 155 15.63 19.64 7.82
N ASP A 156 15.34 20.57 8.72
CA ASP A 156 14.99 20.27 10.10
C ASP A 156 13.64 19.53 10.21
N LEU A 157 12.67 19.82 9.33
CA LEU A 157 11.30 19.28 9.37
C LEU A 157 11.17 17.91 8.69
N VAL A 158 11.93 17.68 7.61
CA VAL A 158 11.84 16.48 6.77
C VAL A 158 11.90 15.15 7.53
N PRO A 159 12.83 14.96 8.50
CA PRO A 159 12.85 13.72 9.27
C PRO A 159 11.55 13.43 10.03
N GLN A 160 10.87 14.47 10.54
CA GLN A 160 9.59 14.29 11.23
C GLN A 160 8.46 13.95 10.25
N MET A 161 8.44 14.59 9.07
CA MET A 161 7.46 14.26 8.02
C MET A 161 7.63 12.82 7.54
N MET A 162 8.87 12.37 7.31
CA MET A 162 9.16 10.99 6.93
C MET A 162 8.69 10.00 8.00
N HIS A 163 8.97 10.28 9.27
CA HIS A 163 8.49 9.45 10.38
C HIS A 163 6.95 9.37 10.42
N ALA A 164 6.26 10.51 10.23
CA ALA A 164 4.80 10.54 10.15
C ALA A 164 4.25 9.71 8.98
N LEU A 165 4.92 9.73 7.82
CA LEU A 165 4.57 8.90 6.67
C LEU A 165 4.78 7.40 6.93
N ASP A 166 5.86 7.04 7.62
CA ASP A 166 6.11 5.64 8.00
C ASP A 166 5.07 5.14 9.01
N MET A 167 4.67 5.97 9.97
CA MET A 167 3.56 5.66 10.87
C MET A 167 2.23 5.48 10.12
N ASN A 168 1.92 6.37 9.16
CA ASN A 168 0.75 6.24 8.29
C ASN A 168 0.75 4.89 7.55
N ARG A 169 1.89 4.47 7.00
CA ARG A 169 2.05 3.17 6.31
C ARG A 169 1.87 1.99 7.25
N MET A 170 2.46 2.05 8.44
CA MET A 170 2.31 1.02 9.46
C MET A 170 0.84 0.86 9.89
N LEU A 171 0.15 1.97 10.17
CA LEU A 171 -1.27 1.96 10.53
C LEU A 171 -2.15 1.44 9.39
N LEU A 172 -1.83 1.79 8.14
CA LEU A 172 -2.51 1.22 6.98
C LEU A 172 -2.34 -0.30 6.91
N GLY A 173 -1.12 -0.82 7.10
CA GLY A 173 -0.85 -2.25 7.16
C GLY A 173 -1.70 -2.95 8.22
N LEU A 174 -1.73 -2.41 9.44
CA LEU A 174 -2.54 -2.96 10.54
C LEU A 174 -4.06 -2.94 10.24
N ARG A 175 -4.56 -1.90 9.56
CA ARG A 175 -5.97 -1.83 9.14
C ARG A 175 -6.29 -2.85 8.06
N LEU A 176 -5.40 -3.06 7.09
CA LEU A 176 -5.52 -4.10 6.06
C LEU A 176 -5.51 -5.50 6.69
N ASP A 177 -4.60 -5.74 7.63
CA ASP A 177 -4.54 -7.01 8.38
C ASP A 177 -5.85 -7.26 9.13
N ALA A 178 -6.40 -6.23 9.79
CA ALA A 178 -7.69 -6.35 10.47
C ALA A 178 -8.85 -6.66 9.49
N VAL A 179 -8.84 -6.10 8.27
CA VAL A 179 -9.82 -6.43 7.21
C VAL A 179 -9.70 -7.90 6.81
N LEU A 180 -8.48 -8.42 6.67
CA LEU A 180 -8.22 -9.81 6.26
C LEU A 180 -8.62 -10.81 7.34
N LEU A 181 -8.30 -10.51 8.60
CA LEU A 181 -8.70 -11.33 9.74
C LEU A 181 -10.22 -11.44 9.85
N ARG A 182 -10.96 -10.34 9.62
CA ARG A 182 -12.44 -10.37 9.54
C ARG A 182 -12.98 -11.27 8.41
N GLN A 183 -12.15 -11.54 7.40
CA GLN A 183 -12.47 -12.41 6.28
C GLN A 183 -11.89 -13.84 6.45
N GLY A 184 -11.34 -14.17 7.62
CA GLY A 184 -10.79 -15.49 7.93
C GLY A 184 -9.46 -15.79 7.23
N VAL A 185 -8.72 -14.74 6.84
CA VAL A 185 -7.40 -14.84 6.23
C VAL A 185 -6.36 -14.37 7.25
N GLU A 186 -5.40 -15.24 7.56
CA GLU A 186 -4.26 -14.89 8.41
C GLU A 186 -3.27 -14.02 7.61
N PRO A 187 -2.97 -12.78 8.04
CA PRO A 187 -2.12 -11.86 7.28
C PRO A 187 -0.70 -12.37 7.04
N GLN A 188 -0.15 -13.14 7.98
CA GLN A 188 1.18 -13.73 7.90
C GLN A 188 1.33 -14.76 6.77
N ASP A 189 0.22 -15.39 6.36
CA ASP A 189 0.21 -16.44 5.35
C ASP A 189 -0.16 -15.90 3.95
N ALA A 190 -0.49 -14.61 3.83
CA ALA A 190 -0.99 -14.01 2.60
C ALA A 190 -0.18 -12.77 2.19
N GLY A 191 0.21 -12.72 0.91
CA GLY A 191 0.67 -11.50 0.26
C GLY A 191 -0.52 -10.59 -0.01
N VAL A 192 -0.43 -9.33 0.41
CA VAL A 192 -1.50 -8.34 0.31
C VAL A 192 -0.96 -7.12 -0.42
N LEU A 193 -1.63 -6.73 -1.50
CA LEU A 193 -1.29 -5.53 -2.26
C LEU A 193 -2.51 -4.63 -2.44
N LEU A 194 -2.34 -3.34 -2.22
CA LEU A 194 -3.30 -2.31 -2.60
C LEU A 194 -2.82 -1.65 -3.90
N LEU A 195 -3.68 -1.59 -4.91
CA LEU A 195 -3.37 -1.02 -6.21
C LEU A 195 -4.21 0.22 -6.52
N SER A 196 -3.64 1.15 -7.29
CA SER A 196 -4.41 2.20 -7.97
C SER A 196 -5.36 1.61 -9.03
N ASP A 197 -6.27 2.43 -9.54
CA ASP A 197 -7.08 2.16 -10.74
C ASP A 197 -6.23 1.87 -11.99
N GLU A 198 -5.01 2.40 -12.05
CA GLU A 198 -4.03 2.09 -13.08
C GLU A 198 -3.19 0.83 -12.78
N GLY A 199 -3.37 0.19 -11.63
CA GLY A 199 -2.67 -1.03 -11.22
C GLY A 199 -1.29 -0.80 -10.60
N ILE A 200 -0.95 0.44 -10.23
CA ILE A 200 0.31 0.79 -9.55
C ILE A 200 0.23 0.30 -8.10
N ILE A 201 1.30 -0.31 -7.60
CA ILE A 201 1.35 -0.83 -6.24
C ILE A 201 1.47 0.35 -5.24
N LEU A 202 0.40 0.62 -4.51
CA LEU A 202 0.33 1.67 -3.48
C LEU A 202 0.81 1.18 -2.11
N HIS A 203 0.56 -0.10 -1.82
CA HIS A 203 1.02 -0.78 -0.61
C HIS A 203 1.23 -2.26 -0.91
N ALA A 204 2.25 -2.85 -0.27
CA ALA A 204 2.48 -4.28 -0.21
C ALA A 204 2.88 -4.64 1.23
N ASN A 205 2.31 -5.72 1.77
CA ASN A 205 2.81 -6.25 3.05
C ASN A 205 4.12 -7.03 2.84
N ALA A 206 4.81 -7.36 3.93
CA ALA A 206 6.10 -8.06 3.86
C ALA A 206 6.06 -9.36 3.03
N ARG A 207 4.94 -10.09 3.04
CA ARG A 207 4.77 -11.31 2.25
C ARG A 207 4.64 -11.03 0.76
N ALA A 208 3.89 -9.99 0.37
CA ALA A 208 3.80 -9.56 -1.01
C ALA A 208 5.13 -8.97 -1.53
N GLU A 209 5.86 -8.24 -0.70
CA GLU A 209 7.21 -7.76 -1.03
C GLU A 209 8.17 -8.93 -1.29
N ALA A 210 8.13 -9.97 -0.45
CA ALA A 210 8.91 -11.18 -0.67
C ALA A 210 8.52 -11.89 -1.99
N MET A 211 7.23 -11.99 -2.30
CA MET A 211 6.75 -12.56 -3.58
C MET A 211 7.22 -11.75 -4.80
N LEU A 212 7.25 -10.42 -4.69
CA LEU A 212 7.75 -9.53 -5.74
C LEU A 212 9.27 -9.68 -5.92
N ALA A 213 10.01 -9.83 -4.82
CA ALA A 213 11.45 -10.05 -4.84
C ALA A 213 11.84 -11.44 -5.37
N GLU A 214 11.06 -12.48 -5.06
CA GLU A 214 11.21 -13.83 -5.65
C GLU A 214 10.96 -13.79 -7.17
N GLY A 215 10.01 -12.96 -7.63
CA GLY A 215 9.77 -12.71 -9.05
C GLY A 215 9.15 -13.87 -9.83
N ASP A 216 8.69 -14.92 -9.15
CA ASP A 216 8.18 -16.16 -9.72
C ASP A 216 6.66 -16.15 -9.94
N LEU A 217 5.92 -15.43 -9.09
CA LEU A 217 4.46 -15.28 -9.15
C LEU A 217 4.06 -13.86 -9.57
N LEU A 218 4.65 -12.88 -8.88
CA LEU A 218 4.36 -11.46 -9.02
C LEU A 218 5.59 -10.75 -9.57
N ARG A 219 5.33 -9.74 -10.38
CA ARG A 219 6.33 -8.78 -10.84
C ARG A 219 5.69 -7.41 -10.94
N HIS A 220 6.50 -6.38 -11.01
CA HIS A 220 6.05 -5.08 -11.47
C HIS A 220 6.93 -4.61 -12.62
N ASP A 221 6.37 -3.77 -13.49
CA ASP A 221 7.17 -3.10 -14.51
C ASP A 221 7.93 -1.89 -13.92
N TRP A 222 8.68 -1.19 -14.76
CA TRP A 222 9.41 0.02 -14.38
C TRP A 222 8.49 1.13 -13.85
N SER A 223 7.22 1.11 -14.26
CA SER A 223 6.18 2.03 -13.78
C SER A 223 5.49 1.59 -12.49
N GLY A 224 5.95 0.49 -11.88
CA GLY A 224 5.38 -0.02 -10.63
C GLY A 224 4.02 -0.69 -10.77
N ARG A 225 3.57 -0.99 -12.01
CA ARG A 225 2.30 -1.67 -12.23
C ARG A 225 2.44 -3.16 -11.96
N LEU A 226 1.54 -3.70 -11.14
CA LEU A 226 1.53 -5.12 -10.83
C LEU A 226 1.19 -5.96 -12.08
N ALA A 227 1.93 -7.02 -12.28
CA ALA A 227 1.58 -8.10 -13.19
C ALA A 227 1.88 -9.45 -12.55
N PHE A 228 1.15 -10.47 -12.99
CA PHE A 228 1.55 -11.85 -12.74
C PHE A 228 2.60 -12.26 -13.79
N VAL A 229 3.44 -13.24 -13.45
CA VAL A 229 4.37 -13.82 -14.43
C VAL A 229 3.58 -14.47 -15.57
N ALA A 230 2.52 -15.21 -15.24
CA ALA A 230 1.62 -15.80 -16.23
C ALA A 230 0.68 -14.77 -16.88
N ALA A 231 0.47 -14.90 -18.20
CA ALA A 231 -0.33 -13.96 -18.99
C ALA A 231 -1.84 -13.98 -18.65
N SER A 232 -2.40 -15.17 -18.41
CA SER A 232 -3.85 -15.32 -18.12
C SER A 232 -4.27 -14.63 -16.81
N PRO A 233 -3.58 -14.85 -15.66
CA PRO A 233 -3.78 -14.07 -14.44
C PRO A 233 -3.62 -12.55 -14.63
N THR A 234 -2.64 -12.11 -15.41
CA THR A 234 -2.45 -10.68 -15.71
C THR A 234 -3.64 -10.09 -16.50
N ALA A 235 -4.20 -10.85 -17.43
CA ALA A 235 -5.41 -10.43 -18.15
C ALA A 235 -6.62 -10.29 -17.20
N ARG A 236 -6.77 -11.21 -16.24
CA ARG A 236 -7.80 -11.13 -15.19
C ARG A 236 -7.64 -9.90 -14.31
N LEU A 237 -6.41 -9.60 -13.87
CA LEU A 237 -6.09 -8.39 -13.12
C LEU A 237 -6.49 -7.12 -13.88
N ARG A 238 -6.09 -7.02 -15.16
CA ARG A 238 -6.44 -5.88 -16.01
C ARG A 238 -7.95 -5.74 -16.22
N ALA A 239 -8.66 -6.85 -16.40
CA ALA A 239 -10.12 -6.85 -16.49
C ALA A 239 -10.78 -6.40 -15.18
N ALA A 240 -10.23 -6.80 -14.02
CA ALA A 240 -10.72 -6.37 -12.72
C ALA A 240 -10.55 -4.86 -12.54
N LEU A 241 -9.36 -4.31 -12.82
CA LEU A 241 -9.09 -2.87 -12.78
C LEU A 241 -10.05 -2.07 -13.67
N ARG A 242 -10.35 -2.56 -14.87
CA ARG A 242 -11.27 -1.90 -15.83
C ARG A 242 -12.77 -2.04 -15.50
N GLY A 243 -13.15 -2.71 -14.41
CA GLY A 243 -14.57 -2.96 -14.13
C GLY A 243 -15.19 -4.10 -14.94
N GLN A 244 -14.42 -4.82 -15.74
CA GLN A 244 -14.91 -5.77 -16.74
C GLN A 244 -14.88 -7.25 -16.27
N ALA A 245 -14.20 -7.55 -15.16
CA ALA A 245 -14.16 -8.89 -14.61
C ALA A 245 -15.52 -9.34 -14.04
N ARG A 246 -15.94 -10.56 -14.36
CA ARG A 246 -17.09 -11.21 -13.71
C ARG A 246 -16.67 -11.68 -12.31
N THR A 247 -17.63 -11.90 -11.40
CA THR A 247 -17.35 -12.38 -10.03
C THR A 247 -16.46 -13.63 -10.00
N ARG A 248 -16.69 -14.58 -10.91
CA ARG A 248 -15.88 -15.80 -11.05
C ARG A 248 -14.42 -15.55 -11.45
N ASP A 249 -14.13 -14.40 -12.04
CA ASP A 249 -12.79 -14.04 -12.51
C ASP A 249 -11.95 -13.32 -11.44
N LEU A 250 -12.58 -12.96 -10.32
CA LEU A 250 -11.96 -12.32 -9.16
C LEU A 250 -11.29 -13.31 -8.21
N THR A 251 -11.45 -14.62 -8.42
CA THR A 251 -10.73 -15.66 -7.66
C THR A 251 -10.21 -16.70 -8.62
N PHE A 252 -8.91 -16.99 -8.55
CA PHE A 252 -8.26 -17.96 -9.43
C PHE A 252 -7.02 -18.57 -8.79
N GLN A 253 -6.58 -19.71 -9.33
CA GLN A 253 -5.38 -20.40 -8.87
C GLN A 253 -4.19 -20.03 -9.76
N LEU A 254 -3.01 -19.90 -9.15
CA LEU A 254 -1.71 -19.86 -9.79
C LEU A 254 -1.01 -21.18 -9.51
N GLU A 255 -0.52 -21.85 -10.55
CA GLU A 255 0.29 -23.04 -10.38
C GLU A 255 1.77 -22.63 -10.25
N ARG A 256 2.47 -23.19 -9.25
CA ARG A 256 3.93 -23.14 -9.12
C ARG A 256 4.46 -24.57 -9.10
N SER A 257 5.71 -24.73 -9.52
CA SER A 257 6.45 -26.01 -9.42
C SER A 257 6.48 -26.59 -8.00
N GLN A 258 6.28 -25.78 -6.96
CA GLN A 258 6.28 -26.21 -5.54
C GLN A 258 4.93 -26.02 -4.82
N GLY A 259 3.82 -25.75 -5.52
CA GLY A 259 2.48 -25.67 -4.94
C GLY A 259 1.62 -24.54 -5.51
N GLY A 260 0.30 -24.72 -5.49
CA GLY A 260 -0.64 -23.70 -5.98
C GLY A 260 -0.74 -22.49 -5.04
N HIS A 261 -1.14 -21.34 -5.58
CA HIS A 261 -1.55 -20.16 -4.82
C HIS A 261 -2.95 -19.74 -5.25
N GLU A 262 -3.82 -19.42 -4.30
CA GLU A 262 -5.08 -18.77 -4.61
C GLU A 262 -4.87 -17.25 -4.62
N VAL A 263 -5.36 -16.62 -5.67
CA VAL A 263 -5.44 -15.16 -5.78
C VAL A 263 -6.89 -14.74 -5.66
N ARG A 264 -7.13 -13.71 -4.85
CA ARG A 264 -8.41 -13.02 -4.75
C ARG A 264 -8.24 -11.53 -5.03
N LEU A 265 -9.06 -11.01 -5.92
CA LEU A 265 -9.14 -9.60 -6.30
C LEU A 265 -10.42 -9.01 -5.70
N ALA A 266 -10.30 -8.01 -4.83
CA ALA A 266 -11.43 -7.31 -4.25
C ALA A 266 -11.40 -5.84 -4.66
N ARG A 267 -12.54 -5.32 -5.13
CA ARG A 267 -12.64 -3.88 -5.40
C ARG A 267 -12.62 -3.11 -4.09
N VAL A 268 -11.89 -2.01 -4.09
CA VAL A 268 -11.93 -1.04 -3.01
C VAL A 268 -13.19 -0.20 -3.19
N THR A 269 -14.08 -0.25 -2.19
CA THR A 269 -15.32 0.55 -2.13
C THR A 269 -15.13 1.76 -1.23
N ASP A 270 -16.03 2.74 -1.27
CA ASP A 270 -16.00 3.89 -0.35
C ASP A 270 -16.02 3.45 1.12
N GLU A 271 -16.75 2.39 1.43
CA GLU A 271 -16.75 1.77 2.75
C GLU A 271 -15.36 1.22 3.12
N THR A 272 -14.73 0.50 2.19
CA THR A 272 -13.35 0.01 2.39
C THR A 272 -12.39 1.18 2.58
N LEU A 273 -12.49 2.25 1.78
CA LEU A 273 -11.67 3.45 1.92
C LEU A 273 -11.84 4.10 3.30
N GLY A 274 -13.07 4.21 3.79
CA GLY A 274 -13.37 4.72 5.12
C GLY A 274 -12.76 3.88 6.24
N GLN A 275 -12.74 2.54 6.10
CA GLN A 275 -12.10 1.65 7.07
C GLN A 275 -10.56 1.71 7.03
N LEU A 276 -9.97 1.95 5.85
CA LEU A 276 -8.52 2.02 5.69
C LEU A 276 -7.94 3.36 6.14
N ALA A 277 -8.74 4.43 6.12
CA ALA A 277 -8.32 5.80 6.42
C ALA A 277 -7.00 6.13 5.71
N LEU A 278 -7.05 6.09 4.38
CA LEU A 278 -5.87 6.26 3.54
C LEU A 278 -5.35 7.70 3.60
N PRO A 279 -4.02 7.89 3.72
CA PRO A 279 -3.43 9.21 3.57
C PRO A 279 -3.80 9.89 2.28
N ALA A 280 -3.96 11.22 2.31
CA ALA A 280 -4.34 12.04 1.17
C ALA A 280 -3.46 11.78 -0.06
N PHE A 281 -2.15 11.60 0.16
CA PHE A 281 -1.22 11.29 -0.91
C PHE A 281 -1.42 9.92 -1.56
N LEU A 282 -1.97 8.91 -0.87
CA LEU A 282 -2.35 7.62 -1.48
C LEU A 282 -3.72 7.72 -2.15
N ARG A 283 -4.64 8.49 -1.58
CA ARG A 283 -5.96 8.75 -2.19
C ARG A 283 -5.85 9.44 -3.54
N ALA A 284 -4.85 10.29 -3.73
CA ALA A 284 -4.55 10.95 -5.00
C ALA A 284 -4.24 9.96 -6.16
N TRP A 285 -3.95 8.70 -5.84
CA TRP A 285 -3.74 7.61 -6.79
C TRP A 285 -4.96 6.72 -6.99
N SER A 286 -6.15 7.17 -6.61
CA SER A 286 -7.41 6.44 -6.85
C SER A 286 -7.33 4.93 -6.50
N PRO A 287 -7.10 4.55 -5.23
CA PRO A 287 -7.00 3.15 -4.82
C PRO A 287 -8.24 2.36 -5.25
N ALA A 288 -8.04 1.27 -5.99
CA ALA A 288 -9.14 0.59 -6.70
C ALA A 288 -9.23 -0.91 -6.44
N LEU A 289 -8.11 -1.58 -6.17
CA LEU A 289 -8.08 -3.04 -6.07
C LEU A 289 -7.19 -3.52 -4.92
N LEU A 290 -7.73 -4.40 -4.10
CA LEU A 290 -7.00 -5.19 -3.13
C LEU A 290 -6.72 -6.57 -3.72
N VAL A 291 -5.45 -6.95 -3.77
CA VAL A 291 -4.98 -8.25 -4.26
C VAL A 291 -4.49 -9.06 -3.07
N VAL A 292 -5.06 -10.24 -2.87
CA VAL A 292 -4.65 -11.19 -1.83
C VAL A 292 -4.13 -12.45 -2.51
N VAL A 293 -2.88 -12.79 -2.28
CA VAL A 293 -2.23 -14.00 -2.78
C VAL A 293 -1.88 -14.88 -1.59
N ARG A 294 -2.48 -16.05 -1.50
CA ARG A 294 -2.25 -17.00 -0.40
C ARG A 294 -1.88 -18.37 -0.94
N PRO A 295 -1.10 -19.18 -0.22
CA PRO A 295 -0.91 -20.57 -0.59
C PRO A 295 -2.26 -21.25 -0.80
N ALA A 296 -2.42 -21.93 -1.93
CA ALA A 296 -3.54 -22.82 -2.15
C ALA A 296 -3.30 -24.01 -1.24
N HIS A 297 -3.78 -23.94 -0.01
CA HIS A 297 -3.76 -25.08 0.87
C HIS A 297 -4.57 -26.18 0.18
N ARG A 298 -3.89 -27.20 -0.37
CA ARG A 298 -4.54 -28.44 -0.83
C ARG A 298 -5.45 -29.04 0.26
N LEU A 299 -5.24 -28.66 1.52
CA LEU A 299 -6.06 -29.03 2.67
C LEU A 299 -7.45 -28.36 2.67
N THR A 300 -7.66 -27.14 2.13
CA THR A 300 -8.96 -26.45 2.26
C THR A 300 -10.09 -27.09 1.46
N ASP A 301 -9.81 -27.77 0.35
CA ASP A 301 -10.84 -28.55 -0.36
C ASP A 301 -11.10 -29.89 0.34
N GLU A 302 -10.08 -30.54 0.91
CA GLU A 302 -10.24 -31.81 1.65
C GLU A 302 -10.80 -31.63 3.09
N ALA A 303 -10.62 -30.45 3.69
CA ALA A 303 -11.10 -30.12 5.04
C ALA A 303 -12.56 -29.65 5.02
N ARG A 304 -13.04 -29.09 3.90
CA ARG A 304 -14.42 -28.58 3.77
C ARG A 304 -15.48 -29.67 4.05
N PRO A 305 -15.36 -30.92 3.55
CA PRO A 305 -16.26 -32.02 3.92
C PRO A 305 -16.22 -32.37 5.41
N LEU A 306 -15.03 -32.32 6.04
CA LEU A 306 -14.86 -32.61 7.46
C LEU A 306 -15.55 -31.54 8.32
N MET A 307 -15.39 -30.27 7.97
CA MET A 307 -16.08 -29.16 8.64
C MET A 307 -17.61 -29.32 8.54
N ALA A 308 -18.11 -29.62 7.34
CA ALA A 308 -19.55 -29.75 7.10
C ALA A 308 -20.17 -30.98 7.79
N ARG A 309 -19.48 -32.13 7.78
CA ARG A 309 -20.02 -33.40 8.29
C ARG A 309 -19.77 -33.63 9.79
N LEU A 310 -18.70 -33.05 10.34
CA LEU A 310 -18.28 -33.26 11.73
C LEU A 310 -18.36 -31.99 12.59
N GLY A 311 -18.83 -30.87 12.03
CA GLY A 311 -18.94 -29.60 12.75
C GLY A 311 -17.60 -29.02 13.21
N LEU A 312 -16.50 -29.43 12.58
CA LEU A 312 -15.16 -28.97 12.92
C LEU A 312 -14.96 -27.51 12.50
N SER A 313 -14.27 -26.75 13.33
CA SER A 313 -13.64 -25.50 12.91
C SER A 313 -12.54 -25.78 11.89
N ARG A 314 -12.16 -24.75 11.13
CA ARG A 314 -11.11 -24.86 10.12
C ARG A 314 -9.80 -25.42 10.70
N SER A 315 -9.36 -24.89 11.83
CA SER A 315 -8.12 -25.33 12.49
C SER A 315 -8.16 -26.78 12.96
N GLU A 316 -9.31 -27.23 13.46
CA GLU A 316 -9.52 -28.62 13.87
C GLU A 316 -9.51 -29.56 12.67
N ALA A 317 -10.17 -29.19 11.57
CA ALA A 317 -10.23 -29.99 10.36
C ALA A 317 -8.84 -30.12 9.70
N GLU A 318 -8.06 -29.03 9.65
CA GLU A 318 -6.70 -29.03 9.13
C GLU A 318 -5.76 -29.93 9.94
N VAL A 319 -5.80 -29.84 11.28
CA VAL A 319 -5.00 -30.71 12.17
C VAL A 319 -5.41 -32.17 12.04
N THR A 320 -6.70 -32.43 12.00
CA THR A 320 -7.24 -33.79 11.87
C THR A 320 -6.85 -34.43 10.54
N LEU A 321 -6.88 -33.64 9.46
CA LEU A 321 -6.49 -34.10 8.13
C LEU A 321 -4.99 -34.35 8.01
N ALA A 322 -4.15 -33.49 8.61
CA ALA A 322 -2.71 -33.71 8.68
C ALA A 322 -2.38 -34.98 9.47
N LEU A 323 -3.08 -35.18 10.59
CA LEU A 323 -2.94 -36.39 11.39
C LEU A 323 -3.39 -37.65 10.61
N ALA A 324 -4.48 -37.58 9.87
CA ALA A 324 -4.95 -38.68 9.02
C ALA A 324 -4.00 -38.98 7.83
N LYS A 325 -3.11 -38.05 7.48
CA LYS A 325 -2.03 -38.23 6.50
C LYS A 325 -0.74 -38.78 7.11
N GLY A 326 -0.73 -39.06 8.41
CA GLY A 326 0.40 -39.67 9.12
C GLY A 326 1.36 -38.67 9.77
N ALA A 327 1.05 -37.37 9.75
CA ALA A 327 1.90 -36.37 10.41
C ALA A 327 1.84 -36.51 11.94
N THR A 328 2.99 -36.38 12.60
CA THR A 328 3.11 -36.35 14.05
C THR A 328 2.70 -34.98 14.61
N LEU A 329 2.41 -34.91 15.91
CA LEU A 329 2.09 -33.64 16.57
C LEU A 329 3.25 -32.61 16.50
N ALA A 330 4.50 -33.07 16.37
CA ALA A 330 5.64 -32.16 16.19
C ALA A 330 5.61 -31.52 14.80
N GLU A 331 5.46 -32.33 13.76
CA GLU A 331 5.43 -31.86 12.36
C GLU A 331 4.23 -30.96 12.09
N ILE A 332 3.07 -31.27 12.69
CA ILE A 332 1.88 -30.42 12.59
C ILE A 332 2.09 -29.07 13.31
N ALA A 333 2.76 -29.08 14.45
CA ALA A 333 3.06 -27.87 15.21
C ALA A 333 4.04 -26.97 14.45
N GLU A 334 5.12 -27.56 13.93
CA GLU A 334 6.14 -26.88 13.14
C GLU A 334 5.56 -26.32 11.83
N GLY A 335 4.82 -27.13 11.07
CA GLY A 335 4.21 -26.71 9.81
C GLY A 335 3.12 -25.64 9.95
N ARG A 336 2.63 -25.38 11.16
CA ARG A 336 1.62 -24.35 11.44
C ARG A 336 2.13 -23.21 12.33
N GLY A 337 3.39 -23.24 12.76
CA GLY A 337 3.96 -22.21 13.63
C GLY A 337 3.31 -22.09 15.01
N VAL A 338 2.77 -23.19 15.56
CA VAL A 338 2.09 -23.20 16.88
C VAL A 338 2.76 -24.15 17.87
N ALA A 339 2.48 -23.99 19.16
CA ALA A 339 2.97 -24.92 20.18
C ALA A 339 2.30 -26.31 20.05
N ARG A 340 3.04 -27.38 20.39
CA ARG A 340 2.50 -28.76 20.41
C ARG A 340 1.27 -28.93 21.33
N VAL A 341 1.17 -28.11 22.38
CA VAL A 341 0.00 -28.04 23.26
C VAL A 341 -1.23 -27.58 22.49
N THR A 342 -1.13 -26.51 21.71
CA THR A 342 -2.23 -25.99 20.88
C THR A 342 -2.75 -27.03 19.90
N VAL A 343 -1.84 -27.80 19.26
CA VAL A 343 -2.22 -28.90 18.36
C VAL A 343 -2.98 -29.99 19.14
N ARG A 344 -2.51 -30.34 20.34
CA ARG A 344 -3.15 -31.34 21.19
C ARG A 344 -4.56 -30.93 21.63
N ASP A 345 -4.74 -29.66 21.97
CA ASP A 345 -6.03 -29.10 22.39
C ASP A 345 -7.01 -29.08 21.20
N GLN A 346 -6.53 -28.73 20.01
CA GLN A 346 -7.33 -28.79 18.78
C GLN A 346 -7.74 -30.24 18.42
N ILE A 347 -6.86 -31.24 18.61
CA ILE A 347 -7.23 -32.66 18.44
C ILE A 347 -8.32 -33.06 19.45
N ARG A 348 -8.19 -32.65 20.72
CA ARG A 348 -9.20 -32.93 21.75
C ARG A 348 -10.56 -32.31 21.40
N ALA A 349 -10.57 -31.06 20.97
CA ALA A 349 -11.79 -30.36 20.57
C ALA A 349 -12.44 -31.04 19.35
N ALA A 350 -11.63 -31.45 18.37
CA ALA A 350 -12.10 -32.21 17.21
C ALA A 350 -12.71 -33.57 17.60
N MET A 351 -12.08 -34.29 18.53
CA MET A 351 -12.61 -35.54 19.07
C MET A 351 -13.95 -35.36 19.79
N GLY A 352 -14.08 -34.27 20.56
CA GLY A 352 -15.35 -33.91 21.21
C GLY A 352 -16.47 -33.62 20.20
N LYS A 353 -16.17 -32.85 19.15
CA LYS A 353 -17.14 -32.50 18.09
C LYS A 353 -17.52 -33.70 17.22
N ALA A 354 -16.56 -34.58 16.92
CA ALA A 354 -16.79 -35.82 16.19
C ALA A 354 -17.37 -36.96 17.07
N SER A 355 -17.62 -36.71 18.37
CA SER A 355 -18.13 -37.70 19.32
C SER A 355 -17.30 -38.98 19.41
N VAL A 356 -15.96 -38.85 19.39
CA VAL A 356 -15.02 -39.97 19.50
C VAL A 356 -14.08 -39.81 20.69
N HIS A 357 -13.64 -40.92 21.26
CA HIS A 357 -12.81 -40.92 22.47
C HIS A 357 -11.35 -41.32 22.25
N ARG A 358 -11.00 -41.81 21.05
CA ARG A 358 -9.61 -42.11 20.69
C ARG A 358 -9.21 -41.38 19.42
N GLN A 359 -7.97 -40.89 19.41
CA GLN A 359 -7.37 -40.23 18.25
C GLN A 359 -7.37 -41.12 16.99
N VAL A 360 -7.22 -42.44 17.17
CA VAL A 360 -7.31 -43.42 16.08
C VAL A 360 -8.70 -43.46 15.46
N ASP A 361 -9.76 -43.29 16.26
CA ASP A 361 -11.15 -43.30 15.77
C ASP A 361 -11.44 -42.04 14.95
N LEU A 362 -10.90 -40.89 15.38
CA LEU A 362 -10.97 -39.64 14.61
C LEU A 362 -10.27 -39.79 13.24
N VAL A 363 -9.10 -40.42 13.20
CA VAL A 363 -8.38 -40.69 11.95
C VAL A 363 -9.16 -41.62 11.03
N ARG A 364 -9.77 -42.69 11.56
CA ARG A 364 -10.61 -43.61 10.78
C ARG A 364 -11.79 -42.90 10.12
N LEU A 365 -12.50 -42.08 10.89
CA LEU A 365 -13.65 -41.33 10.41
C LEU A 365 -13.27 -40.39 9.24
N VAL A 366 -12.12 -39.72 9.33
CA VAL A 366 -11.61 -38.87 8.25
C VAL A 366 -11.24 -39.70 7.01
N LEU A 367 -10.63 -40.87 7.17
CA LEU A 367 -10.29 -41.74 6.05
C LEU A 367 -11.53 -42.30 5.34
N GLU A 368 -12.60 -42.61 6.07
CA GLU A 368 -13.89 -43.03 5.51
C GLU A 368 -14.55 -41.91 4.71
N LEU A 369 -14.62 -40.70 5.29
CA LEU A 369 -15.19 -39.54 4.62
C LEU A 369 -14.44 -39.19 3.32
N ARG A 370 -13.12 -39.36 3.29
CA ARG A 370 -12.29 -39.15 2.09
C ARG A 370 -12.50 -40.19 1.00
N ARG A 371 -13.01 -41.39 1.31
CA ARG A 371 -13.35 -42.41 0.32
C ARG A 371 -14.68 -42.10 -0.37
N THR A 372 -15.65 -41.60 0.39
CA THR A 372 -17.00 -41.30 -0.13
C THR A 372 -17.01 -40.13 -1.11
N ASP A 373 -16.13 -39.14 -0.96
CA ASP A 373 -16.07 -37.95 -1.84
C ASP A 373 -15.26 -38.18 -3.13
N ARG A 374 -14.72 -39.40 -3.35
CA ARG A 374 -13.96 -39.79 -4.56
C ARG A 374 -14.75 -40.63 -5.57
N THR A 375 -15.99 -41.00 -5.22
CA THR A 375 -17.01 -41.61 -6.08
C THR A 375 -18.03 -40.57 -6.46
#